data_AF-A0A3A0DLK2-F1
#
_entry.id   AF-A0A3A0DLK2-F1
#
_cell.length_a   1.000
_cell.length_b   1.000
_cell.length_c   1.000
_cell.angle_alpha   90.00
_cell.angle_beta   90.00
_cell.angle_gamma   90.00
#
_symmetry.space_group_name_H-M   'P 1'
#
loop_
_entity.id
_entity.type
_entity.pdbx_description
1 polymer ?
#
loop_
_entity_poly.entity_id
_entity_poly.type
_entity_poly.pdbx_seq_one_letter_code
_entity_poly.pdbx_strand_id
1 'polypeptide(L)'
;MARFREQIACYLDLARHGDADNAFHGLRELGDDALPALVEAFGKERDASIRELLIQAIWEMRNASAIAVLHAALRDSDRRVRYQALDGLVAFASPEALAVLQEARSLVLSSRSERLEFRQYHDEAIEQVLAGGF
;
A
#
# COMPACT_ATOMS: atom_id res chain seq x y z
N MET A 1 -10.53 -19.01 3.52
CA MET A 1 -10.52 -17.75 4.30
C MET A 1 -9.92 -17.90 5.70
N ALA A 2 -10.37 -18.83 6.55
CA ALA A 2 -9.81 -18.99 7.91
C ALA A 2 -8.28 -19.24 7.94
N ARG A 3 -7.78 -20.12 7.06
CA ARG A 3 -6.35 -20.43 6.93
C ARG A 3 -5.46 -19.21 6.67
N PHE A 4 -5.85 -18.33 5.73
CA PHE A 4 -5.07 -17.13 5.42
C PHE A 4 -5.03 -16.16 6.59
N ARG A 5 -6.11 -16.01 7.35
CA ARG A 5 -6.12 -15.14 8.54
C ARG A 5 -5.12 -15.61 9.60
N GLU A 6 -5.03 -16.91 9.83
CA GLU A 6 -4.05 -17.50 10.77
C GLU A 6 -2.62 -17.31 10.28
N GLN A 7 -2.34 -17.53 8.99
CA GLN A 7 -1.02 -17.32 8.41
C GLN A 7 -0.60 -15.85 8.48
N ILE A 8 -1.50 -14.93 8.10
CA ILE A 8 -1.25 -13.50 8.18
C ILE A 8 -0.98 -13.11 9.64
N ALA A 9 -1.79 -13.55 10.60
CA ALA A 9 -1.56 -13.26 12.01
C ALA A 9 -0.16 -13.71 12.48
N CYS A 10 0.28 -14.91 12.08
CA CYS A 10 1.62 -15.41 12.37
C CYS A 10 2.72 -14.49 11.81
N TYR A 11 2.61 -14.07 10.55
CA TYR A 11 3.58 -13.14 9.96
C TYR A 11 3.53 -11.74 10.61
N LEU A 12 2.35 -11.26 10.99
CA LEU A 12 2.23 -9.98 11.70
C LEU A 12 2.87 -10.05 13.08
N ASP A 13 2.72 -11.17 13.78
CA ASP A 13 3.42 -11.38 15.05
C ASP A 13 4.94 -11.43 14.83
N LEU A 14 5.43 -12.09 13.78
CA LEU A 14 6.84 -12.11 13.43
C LEU A 14 7.40 -10.69 13.21
N ALA A 15 6.69 -9.86 12.45
CA ALA A 15 7.05 -8.45 12.25
C ALA A 15 7.10 -7.67 13.58
N ARG A 16 6.14 -7.88 14.48
CA ARG A 16 6.12 -7.23 15.81
C ARG A 16 7.27 -7.67 16.71
N HIS A 17 7.83 -8.86 16.48
CA HIS A 17 9.01 -9.36 17.20
C HIS A 17 10.34 -8.99 16.53
N GLY A 18 10.31 -8.05 15.57
CA GLY A 18 11.50 -7.47 14.96
C GLY A 18 11.96 -8.15 13.68
N ASP A 19 11.21 -9.13 13.17
CA ASP A 19 11.55 -9.86 11.95
C ASP A 19 10.58 -9.50 10.82
N ALA A 20 10.60 -8.21 10.49
CA ALA A 20 9.74 -7.63 9.45
C ALA A 20 10.08 -8.16 8.05
N ASP A 21 11.33 -8.51 7.78
CA ASP A 21 11.76 -9.02 6.48
C ASP A 21 11.16 -10.41 6.19
N ASN A 22 11.23 -11.34 7.15
CA ASN A 22 10.60 -12.65 6.96
C ASN A 22 9.07 -12.55 6.93
N ALA A 23 8.50 -11.65 7.73
CA ALA A 23 7.07 -11.37 7.68
C ALA A 23 6.65 -10.84 6.30
N PHE A 24 7.40 -9.90 5.74
CA PHE A 24 7.19 -9.33 4.43
C PHE A 24 7.18 -10.42 3.35
N HIS A 25 8.24 -11.23 3.29
CA HIS A 25 8.37 -12.31 2.31
C HIS A 25 7.22 -13.32 2.45
N GLY A 26 6.90 -13.71 3.68
CA GLY A 26 5.81 -14.62 3.96
C GLY A 26 4.45 -14.10 3.49
N LEU A 27 4.13 -12.84 3.78
CA LEU A 27 2.88 -12.20 3.36
C LEU A 27 2.77 -12.12 1.83
N ARG A 28 3.85 -11.72 1.15
CA ARG A 28 3.89 -11.61 -0.31
C ARG A 28 3.71 -12.96 -1.02
N GLU A 29 4.27 -14.02 -0.44
CA GLU A 29 4.22 -15.38 -1.00
C GLU A 29 2.89 -16.11 -0.78
N LEU A 30 1.95 -15.54 0.00
CA LEU A 30 0.60 -16.12 0.16
C LEU A 30 -0.20 -16.14 -1.16
N GLY A 31 0.17 -15.29 -2.13
CA GLY A 31 -0.44 -15.24 -3.45
C GLY A 31 -1.81 -14.56 -3.48
N ASP A 32 -2.34 -14.37 -4.70
CA ASP A 32 -3.52 -13.55 -4.99
C ASP A 32 -4.77 -13.91 -4.17
N ASP A 33 -4.96 -15.19 -3.88
CA ASP A 33 -6.11 -15.68 -3.10
C ASP A 33 -6.13 -15.14 -1.66
N ALA A 34 -4.99 -14.69 -1.14
CA ALA A 34 -4.89 -14.08 0.19
C ALA A 34 -5.19 -12.58 0.20
N LEU A 35 -5.29 -11.92 -0.96
CA LEU A 35 -5.51 -10.47 -1.05
C LEU A 35 -6.71 -9.98 -0.22
N PRO A 36 -7.91 -10.62 -0.25
CA PRO A 36 -9.03 -10.17 0.57
C PRO A 36 -8.72 -10.23 2.08
N ALA A 37 -7.94 -11.22 2.52
CA ALA A 37 -7.56 -11.37 3.92
C ALA A 37 -6.48 -10.36 4.33
N LEU A 38 -5.54 -10.02 3.43
CA LEU A 38 -4.55 -8.96 3.64
C LEU A 38 -5.22 -7.58 3.74
N VAL A 39 -6.20 -7.28 2.88
CA VAL A 39 -7.00 -6.06 2.93
C VAL A 39 -7.79 -5.97 4.24
N GLU A 40 -8.39 -7.08 4.68
CA GLU A 40 -9.08 -7.15 5.98
C GLU A 40 -8.11 -6.90 7.14
N ALA A 41 -6.90 -7.47 7.10
CA ALA A 41 -5.87 -7.26 8.11
C ALA A 41 -5.44 -5.79 8.17
N PHE A 42 -5.20 -5.16 7.01
CA PHE A 42 -4.85 -3.74 6.91
C PHE A 42 -5.91 -2.85 7.57
N GLY A 43 -7.20 -3.11 7.30
CA GLY A 43 -8.30 -2.33 7.89
C GLY A 43 -8.47 -2.49 9.40
N LYS A 44 -7.88 -3.52 10.02
CA LYS A 44 -7.95 -3.79 11.47
C LYS A 44 -6.68 -3.37 12.22
N GLU A 45 -5.58 -3.16 11.51
CA GLU A 45 -4.28 -2.90 12.10
C GLU A 45 -4.16 -1.44 12.58
N ARG A 46 -3.59 -1.27 13.79
CA ARG A 46 -3.39 0.04 14.44
C ARG A 46 -1.94 0.49 14.41
N ASP A 47 -1.00 -0.44 14.35
CA ASP A 47 0.42 -0.13 14.22
C ASP A 47 0.73 0.33 12.80
N ALA A 48 1.25 1.55 12.67
CA ALA A 48 1.54 2.14 11.37
C ALA A 48 2.66 1.41 10.60
N SER A 49 3.65 0.85 11.29
CA SER A 49 4.72 0.08 10.66
C SER A 49 4.20 -1.25 10.12
N ILE A 50 3.20 -1.86 10.79
CA ILE A 50 2.55 -3.07 10.27
C ILE A 50 1.60 -2.75 9.12
N ARG A 51 0.89 -1.61 9.16
CA ARG A 51 0.09 -1.14 8.03
C ARG A 51 0.95 -0.87 6.79
N GLU A 52 2.12 -0.26 6.98
CA GLU A 52 3.11 -0.03 5.93
C GLU A 52 3.54 -1.36 5.28
N LEU A 53 3.94 -2.33 6.10
CA LEU A 53 4.31 -3.69 5.68
C LEU A 53 3.20 -4.38 4.87
N LEU A 54 1.96 -4.30 5.34
CA LEU A 54 0.79 -4.90 4.68
C LEU A 54 0.56 -4.28 3.30
N ILE A 55 0.58 -2.96 3.19
CA ILE A 55 0.41 -2.27 1.90
C ILE A 55 1.56 -2.61 0.95
N GLN A 56 2.79 -2.64 1.44
CA GLN A 56 3.94 -3.05 0.64
C GLN A 56 3.77 -4.45 0.07
N ALA A 57 3.45 -5.42 0.93
CA ALA A 57 3.24 -6.80 0.50
C ALA A 57 2.10 -6.90 -0.52
N ILE A 58 0.99 -6.18 -0.29
CA ILE A 58 -0.18 -6.17 -1.17
C ILE A 58 0.17 -5.69 -2.58
N TRP A 59 0.88 -4.57 -2.75
CA TRP A 59 1.16 -4.06 -4.10
C TRP A 59 2.27 -4.84 -4.81
N GLU A 60 3.22 -5.42 -4.07
CA GLU A 60 4.26 -6.28 -4.64
C GLU A 60 3.72 -7.62 -5.17
N MET A 61 2.52 -8.04 -4.78
CA MET A 61 1.83 -9.19 -5.38
C MET A 61 1.41 -8.93 -6.84
N ARG A 62 1.46 -7.67 -7.32
CA ARG A 62 1.10 -7.27 -8.71
C ARG A 62 -0.34 -7.62 -9.13
N ASN A 63 -1.24 -7.75 -8.17
CA ASN A 63 -2.66 -7.96 -8.43
C ASN A 63 -3.41 -6.64 -8.60
N ALA A 64 -3.94 -6.36 -9.79
CA ALA A 64 -4.65 -5.11 -10.07
C ALA A 64 -5.87 -4.87 -9.15
N SER A 65 -6.43 -5.91 -8.53
CA SER A 65 -7.50 -5.78 -7.53
C SER A 65 -7.04 -5.01 -6.27
N ALA A 66 -5.73 -4.87 -6.07
CA ALA A 66 -5.15 -4.08 -4.98
C ALA A 66 -5.32 -2.56 -5.16
N ILE A 67 -5.59 -2.06 -6.38
CA ILE A 67 -5.70 -0.62 -6.65
C ILE A 67 -6.72 0.06 -5.72
N ALA A 68 -7.83 -0.61 -5.39
CA ALA A 68 -8.84 -0.10 -4.49
C ALA A 68 -8.33 0.12 -3.05
N VAL A 69 -7.53 -0.82 -2.51
CA VAL A 69 -6.96 -0.67 -1.16
C VAL A 69 -5.81 0.34 -1.15
N LEU A 70 -5.04 0.44 -2.24
CA LEU A 70 -4.01 1.48 -2.38
C LEU A 70 -4.64 2.86 -2.39
N HIS A 71 -5.76 3.06 -3.11
CA HIS A 71 -6.51 4.32 -3.04
C HIS A 71 -6.95 4.66 -1.61
N ALA A 72 -7.43 3.68 -0.84
CA ALA A 72 -7.79 3.89 0.56
C ALA A 72 -6.56 4.26 1.42
N ALA A 73 -5.42 3.59 1.21
CA ALA A 73 -4.18 3.80 1.96
C ALA A 73 -3.53 5.17 1.72
N LEU A 74 -3.83 5.86 0.61
CA LEU A 74 -3.43 7.25 0.41
C LEU A 74 -4.03 8.22 1.46
N ARG A 75 -5.11 7.82 2.15
CA ARG A 75 -5.74 8.58 3.24
C ARG A 75 -5.25 8.14 4.64
N ASP A 76 -4.26 7.26 4.72
CA ASP A 76 -3.75 6.81 6.02
C ASP A 76 -3.13 7.96 6.81
N SER A 77 -3.26 7.90 8.13
CA SER A 77 -2.65 8.86 9.07
C SER A 77 -1.12 8.88 9.00
N ASP A 78 -0.47 7.74 8.77
CA ASP A 78 0.99 7.64 8.71
C ASP A 78 1.49 7.88 7.28
N ARG A 79 2.49 8.75 7.14
CA ARG A 79 3.07 9.12 5.85
C ARG A 79 3.70 7.95 5.10
N ARG A 80 4.26 6.96 5.80
CA ARG A 80 4.93 5.82 5.19
C ARG A 80 3.94 4.91 4.48
N VAL A 81 2.77 4.70 5.09
CA VAL A 81 1.65 3.98 4.46
C VAL A 81 1.19 4.69 3.20
N ARG A 82 1.07 6.03 3.24
CA ARG A 82 0.71 6.83 2.06
C ARG A 82 1.75 6.73 0.94
N TYR A 83 3.04 6.69 1.26
CA TYR A 83 4.10 6.52 0.27
C TYR A 83 4.06 5.13 -0.36
N GLN A 84 3.92 4.06 0.43
CA GLN A 84 3.75 2.71 -0.11
C GLN A 84 2.53 2.59 -1.03
N ALA A 85 1.43 3.27 -0.70
CA ALA A 85 0.26 3.33 -1.56
C ALA A 85 0.55 4.02 -2.90
N LEU A 86 1.31 5.11 -2.88
CA LEU A 86 1.73 5.81 -4.10
C LEU A 86 2.66 4.94 -4.94
N ASP A 87 3.66 4.32 -4.32
CA ASP A 87 4.63 3.44 -4.98
C ASP A 87 3.92 2.27 -5.67
N GLY A 88 2.95 1.67 -4.97
CA GLY A 88 2.10 0.64 -5.54
C GLY A 88 1.37 1.11 -6.81
N LEU A 89 0.71 2.26 -6.75
CA LEU A 89 -0.05 2.82 -7.88
C LEU A 89 0.86 3.16 -9.06
N VAL A 90 2.03 3.75 -8.80
CA VAL A 90 3.05 4.00 -9.84
C VAL A 90 3.46 2.70 -10.50
N ALA A 91 3.74 1.68 -9.70
CA ALA A 91 4.27 0.43 -10.20
C ALA A 91 3.23 -0.45 -10.91
N PHE A 92 1.92 -0.19 -10.71
CA PHE A 92 0.87 -0.76 -11.56
C PHE A 92 0.81 -0.14 -12.95
N ALA A 93 1.19 1.15 -13.09
CA ALA A 93 1.27 1.87 -14.36
C ALA A 93 0.07 1.59 -15.29
N SER A 94 -1.15 1.72 -14.78
CA SER A 94 -2.40 1.46 -15.52
C SER A 94 -3.29 2.71 -15.57
N PRO A 95 -4.24 2.79 -16.52
CA PRO A 95 -5.22 3.88 -16.57
C PRO A 95 -6.01 4.03 -15.26
N GLU A 96 -6.35 2.93 -14.60
CA GLU A 96 -7.04 2.95 -13.31
C GLU A 96 -6.15 3.52 -12.21
N ALA A 97 -4.87 3.11 -12.15
CA ALA A 97 -3.92 3.65 -11.19
C ALA A 97 -3.67 5.14 -11.42
N LEU A 98 -3.56 5.57 -12.69
CA LEU A 98 -3.43 6.97 -13.06
C LEU A 98 -4.65 7.81 -12.63
N ALA A 99 -5.86 7.29 -12.81
CA ALA A 99 -7.08 7.96 -12.37
C ALA A 99 -7.10 8.15 -10.84
N VAL A 100 -6.69 7.12 -10.08
CA VAL A 100 -6.57 7.20 -8.62
C VAL A 100 -5.54 8.24 -8.20
N LEU A 101 -4.36 8.26 -8.84
CA LEU A 101 -3.36 9.29 -8.60
C LEU A 101 -3.98 10.67 -8.86
N GLN A 102 -4.53 10.91 -10.05
CA GLN A 102 -5.12 12.22 -10.37
C GLN A 102 -6.19 12.70 -9.36
N GLU A 103 -7.02 11.79 -8.84
CA GLU A 103 -7.99 12.10 -7.78
C GLU A 103 -7.32 12.45 -6.44
N ALA A 104 -6.29 11.70 -6.05
CA ALA A 104 -5.63 11.82 -4.75
C ALA A 104 -4.71 13.05 -4.60
N ARG A 105 -4.55 13.84 -5.66
CA ARG A 105 -3.72 15.06 -5.66
C ARG A 105 -4.13 16.09 -4.60
N SER A 106 -5.38 16.09 -4.14
CA SER A 106 -5.91 17.07 -3.18
C SER A 106 -6.05 16.55 -1.73
N LEU A 107 -5.26 15.55 -1.33
CA LEU A 107 -5.41 14.94 -0.01
C LEU A 107 -5.21 15.90 1.17
N VAL A 108 -6.04 15.71 2.20
CA VAL A 108 -6.06 16.55 3.40
C VAL A 108 -4.97 16.05 4.35
N LEU A 109 -3.76 16.61 4.22
CA LEU A 109 -2.64 16.30 5.12
C LEU A 109 -2.55 17.29 6.29
N SER A 110 -2.02 16.78 7.41
CA SER A 110 -1.95 17.48 8.70
C SER A 110 -1.21 18.81 8.63
N SER A 111 -0.04 18.85 8.00
CA SER A 111 0.76 20.07 7.89
C SER A 111 0.95 20.57 6.45
N ARG A 112 1.29 21.86 6.30
CA ARG A 112 1.62 22.46 5.01
C ARG A 112 2.88 21.83 4.38
N SER A 113 3.87 21.44 5.19
CA SER A 113 5.10 20.78 4.71
C SER A 113 4.75 19.43 4.10
N GLU A 114 3.99 18.60 4.83
CA GLU A 114 3.56 17.30 4.33
C GLU A 114 2.73 17.44 3.06
N ARG A 115 1.85 18.46 2.96
CA ARG A 115 1.12 18.73 1.70
C ARG A 115 2.01 19.12 0.54
N LEU A 116 3.18 19.71 0.78
CA LEU A 116 4.10 20.08 -0.29
C LEU A 116 4.91 18.87 -0.73
N GLU A 117 5.53 18.17 0.22
CA GLU A 117 6.30 16.95 -0.02
C GLU A 117 5.43 15.89 -0.72
N PHE A 118 4.23 15.65 -0.20
CA PHE A 118 3.31 14.70 -0.79
C PHE A 118 2.86 15.12 -2.20
N ARG A 119 2.62 16.42 -2.44
CA ARG A 119 2.26 16.89 -3.78
C ARG A 119 3.42 16.75 -4.77
N GLN A 120 4.65 17.06 -4.36
CA GLN A 120 5.82 16.87 -5.21
C GLN A 120 5.98 15.39 -5.59
N TYR A 121 5.96 14.51 -4.60
CA TYR A 121 6.08 13.07 -4.82
C TYR A 121 4.94 12.53 -5.69
N HIS A 122 3.73 13.06 -5.49
CA HIS A 122 2.56 12.71 -6.26
C HIS A 122 2.60 13.20 -7.72
N ASP A 123 3.09 14.41 -7.96
CA ASP A 123 3.27 14.95 -9.31
C ASP A 123 4.37 14.13 -10.03
N GLU A 124 5.47 13.78 -9.34
CA GLU A 124 6.51 12.87 -9.86
C GLU A 124 5.95 11.48 -10.19
N ALA A 125 5.10 10.91 -9.33
CA ALA A 125 4.44 9.63 -9.57
C ALA A 125 3.59 9.63 -10.86
N ILE A 126 2.82 10.70 -11.09
CA ILE A 126 2.06 10.86 -12.33
C ILE A 126 2.99 10.94 -13.53
N GLU A 127 4.08 11.71 -13.43
CA GLU A 127 5.06 11.83 -14.50
C GLU A 127 5.73 10.49 -14.83
N GLN A 128 6.11 9.70 -13.83
CA GLN A 128 6.70 8.37 -14.04
C GLN A 128 5.75 7.43 -14.77
N VAL A 129 4.48 7.41 -14.36
CA VAL A 129 3.44 6.62 -14.99
C VAL A 129 3.27 7.06 -16.45
N LEU A 130 3.13 8.36 -16.73
CA LEU A 130 3.00 8.88 -18.09
C LEU A 130 4.25 8.65 -18.97
N ALA A 131 5.44 8.78 -18.41
CA ALA A 131 6.70 8.54 -19.12
C ALA A 131 6.93 7.06 -19.44
N GLY A 132 6.37 6.16 -18.63
CA GLY A 132 6.47 4.72 -18.79
C GLY A 132 5.72 4.16 -19.99
N GLY A 133 4.75 4.90 -20.55
CA GLY A 133 4.01 4.53 -21.76
C GLY A 133 3.30 3.18 -21.66
N PHE A 134 2.03 3.19 -21.24
CA PHE A 134 1.13 2.02 -21.30
C PHE A 134 0.49 1.88 -22.68
#